data_AF-A0AA39EXV0-F1
#
_entry.id   AF-A0AA39EXV0-F1
#
_cell.length_a   1.000
_cell.length_b   1.000
_cell.length_c   1.000
_cell.angle_alpha   90.00
_cell.angle_beta   90.00
_cell.angle_gamma   90.00
#
_symmetry.space_group_name_H-M   'P 1'
#
loop_
_entity.id
_entity.type
_entity.pdbx_description
1 polymer ?
#
loop_
_entity_poly.entity_id
_entity_poly.type
_entity_poly.pdbx_seq_one_letter_code
_entity_poly.pdbx_strand_id
1 'polypeptide(L)'
;FPRNDFFWIYCIGLGESNDTIWDMLMSSTLPLPDESFTKYRLQLLKCAKTDERRNKYFTLAIANNSSFSHVQVNAAFSAFMSGKKKEVDYILQYTINNFNAINDFFNATKVSRYQQMNSERLMNNLALKIKSKDQYKIYKAFLDPIIKDSPDDLRHKTLQSIEREINNTAKLLEEFHAIFDSKIAAVNLIPNGHLK
;
A
#
# COMPACT_ATOMS: atom_id res chain seq x y z
N PHE A 1 -26.34 1.87 14.16
CA PHE A 1 -25.04 1.19 14.29
C PHE A 1 -23.93 2.13 13.84
N PRO A 2 -22.86 2.38 14.63
CA PRO A 2 -21.87 3.39 14.32
C PRO A 2 -20.98 2.92 13.16
N ARG A 3 -20.78 3.78 12.16
CA ARG A 3 -20.41 3.36 10.80
C ARG A 3 -18.91 3.17 10.53
N ASN A 4 -18.00 3.52 11.45
CA ASN A 4 -16.55 3.52 11.14
C ASN A 4 -15.61 2.85 12.17
N ASP A 5 -16.06 2.52 13.38
CA ASP A 5 -15.15 2.04 14.44
C ASP A 5 -14.90 0.52 14.41
N PHE A 6 -15.56 -0.25 13.57
CA PHE A 6 -15.40 -1.71 13.62
C PHE A 6 -14.16 -2.23 12.91
N PHE A 7 -13.55 -1.45 12.01
CA PHE A 7 -12.44 -1.94 11.18
C PHE A 7 -11.25 -2.45 12.03
N TRP A 8 -10.90 -1.75 13.11
CA TRP A 8 -9.82 -2.18 13.98
C TRP A 8 -10.19 -3.43 14.80
N ILE A 9 -11.46 -3.59 15.20
CA ILE A 9 -11.96 -4.79 15.89
C ILE A 9 -11.82 -6.01 14.99
N TYR A 10 -12.25 -5.90 13.72
CA TYR A 10 -12.06 -6.97 12.74
C TYR A 10 -10.58 -7.25 12.52
N CYS A 11 -9.73 -6.23 12.42
CA CYS A 11 -8.29 -6.45 12.28
C CYS A 11 -7.68 -7.23 13.44
N ILE A 12 -8.05 -6.93 14.68
CA ILE A 12 -7.56 -7.65 15.85
C ILE A 12 -8.03 -9.11 15.80
N GLY A 13 -9.33 -9.34 15.62
CA GLY A 13 -9.89 -10.70 15.58
C GLY A 13 -9.31 -11.52 14.43
N LEU A 14 -9.19 -10.94 13.24
CA LEU A 14 -8.62 -11.61 12.07
C LEU A 14 -7.12 -11.88 12.22
N GLY A 15 -6.40 -11.00 12.91
CA GLY A 15 -4.99 -11.18 13.22
C GLY A 15 -4.72 -12.44 14.04
N GLU A 16 -5.62 -12.81 14.95
CA GLU A 16 -5.52 -14.03 15.78
C GLU A 16 -6.23 -15.25 15.18
N SER A 17 -6.98 -15.07 14.09
CA SER A 17 -7.79 -16.14 13.51
C SER A 17 -6.97 -17.14 12.66
N ASN A 18 -7.51 -18.36 12.55
CA ASN A 18 -6.97 -19.44 11.73
C ASN A 18 -7.44 -19.34 10.27
N ASP A 19 -6.92 -20.23 9.42
CA ASP A 19 -7.24 -20.19 7.98
C ASP A 19 -8.71 -20.50 7.68
N THR A 20 -9.40 -21.27 8.52
CA THR A 20 -10.84 -21.53 8.36
C THR A 20 -11.65 -20.24 8.44
N ILE A 21 -11.36 -19.37 9.41
CA ILE A 21 -12.05 -18.06 9.54
C ILE A 21 -11.71 -17.14 8.36
N TRP A 22 -10.46 -17.16 7.90
CA TRP A 22 -10.07 -16.39 6.74
C TRP A 22 -10.71 -16.89 5.44
N ASP A 23 -10.79 -18.20 5.24
CA ASP A 23 -11.47 -18.81 4.10
C ASP A 23 -12.96 -18.48 4.12
N MET A 24 -13.60 -18.53 5.30
CA MET A 24 -14.97 -18.05 5.49
C MET A 24 -15.11 -16.57 5.14
N LEU A 25 -14.24 -15.70 5.65
CA LEU A 25 -14.26 -14.26 5.34
C LEU A 25 -14.15 -14.01 3.83
N MET A 26 -13.27 -14.74 3.15
CA MET A 26 -12.98 -14.54 1.74
C MET A 26 -14.02 -15.20 0.82
N SER A 27 -14.76 -16.18 1.32
CA SER A 27 -15.86 -16.80 0.60
C SER A 27 -17.04 -15.84 0.37
N SER A 28 -17.77 -16.01 -0.72
CA SER A 28 -19.03 -15.28 -0.97
C SER A 28 -20.16 -15.69 -0.03
N THR A 29 -20.01 -16.78 0.73
CA THR A 29 -21.07 -17.39 1.54
C THR A 29 -21.22 -16.77 2.92
N LEU A 30 -20.26 -15.97 3.39
CA LEU A 30 -20.39 -15.24 4.65
C LEU A 30 -21.20 -13.95 4.43
N PRO A 31 -22.47 -13.88 4.90
CA PRO A 31 -23.23 -12.64 4.83
C PRO A 31 -22.58 -11.62 5.77
N LEU A 32 -21.96 -10.59 5.20
CA LEU A 32 -21.48 -9.47 5.99
C LEU A 32 -22.67 -8.54 6.27
N PRO A 33 -22.79 -8.00 7.49
CA PRO A 33 -23.99 -7.28 7.93
C PRO A 33 -24.25 -5.96 7.17
N ASP A 34 -23.35 -5.54 6.29
CA ASP A 34 -23.43 -4.32 5.50
C ASP A 34 -22.75 -4.54 4.14
N GLU A 35 -23.37 -4.08 3.06
CA GLU A 35 -22.84 -4.12 1.69
C GLU A 35 -21.45 -3.45 1.59
N SER A 36 -21.22 -2.45 2.42
CA SER A 36 -19.93 -1.76 2.56
C SER A 36 -18.83 -2.73 2.97
N PHE A 37 -19.12 -3.68 3.86
CA PHE A 37 -18.15 -4.70 4.27
C PHE A 37 -17.81 -5.67 3.14
N THR A 38 -18.78 -6.01 2.29
CA THR A 38 -18.51 -6.80 1.07
C THR A 38 -17.57 -6.05 0.12
N LYS A 39 -17.72 -4.73 0.00
CA LYS A 39 -16.83 -3.88 -0.81
C LYS A 39 -15.42 -3.77 -0.24
N TYR A 40 -15.27 -3.77 1.09
CA TYR A 40 -13.99 -3.58 1.78
C TYR A 40 -13.35 -4.89 2.28
N ARG A 41 -13.95 -6.05 1.99
CA ARG A 41 -13.47 -7.36 2.42
C ARG A 41 -11.98 -7.59 2.16
N LEU A 42 -11.51 -7.30 0.94
CA LEU A 42 -10.09 -7.47 0.60
C LEU A 42 -9.17 -6.45 1.29
N GLN A 43 -9.68 -5.33 1.78
CA GLN A 43 -8.86 -4.40 2.57
C GLN A 43 -8.47 -4.99 3.92
N LEU A 44 -9.24 -5.95 4.45
CA LEU A 44 -8.91 -6.65 5.68
C LEU A 44 -7.66 -7.52 5.55
N LEU A 45 -7.17 -7.79 4.32
CA LEU A 45 -5.89 -8.48 4.12
C LEU A 45 -4.72 -7.80 4.82
N LYS A 46 -4.74 -6.48 4.99
CA LYS A 46 -3.68 -5.78 5.74
C LYS A 46 -3.60 -6.22 7.21
N CYS A 47 -4.71 -6.70 7.77
CA CYS A 47 -4.80 -7.22 9.12
C CYS A 47 -4.14 -8.60 9.28
N ALA A 48 -3.87 -9.33 8.20
CA ALA A 48 -3.18 -10.62 8.28
C ALA A 48 -1.76 -10.44 8.82
N LYS A 49 -1.38 -11.30 9.78
CA LYS A 49 -0.06 -11.26 10.44
C LYS A 49 1.08 -11.72 9.54
N THR A 50 0.81 -12.65 8.61
CA THR A 50 1.83 -13.27 7.76
C THR A 50 1.64 -12.87 6.30
N ASP A 51 2.76 -12.73 5.60
CA ASP A 51 2.74 -12.44 4.16
C ASP A 51 2.24 -13.63 3.34
N GLU A 52 2.41 -14.86 3.83
CA GLU A 52 1.83 -16.07 3.23
C GLU A 52 0.32 -15.94 3.06
N ARG A 53 -0.38 -15.52 4.13
CA ARG A 53 -1.83 -15.36 4.10
C ARG A 53 -2.27 -14.23 3.18
N ARG A 54 -1.53 -13.11 3.20
CA ARG A 54 -1.79 -12.00 2.28
C ARG A 54 -1.62 -12.44 0.83
N ASN A 55 -0.55 -13.17 0.54
CA ASN A 55 -0.26 -13.70 -0.79
C ASN A 55 -1.35 -14.67 -1.25
N LYS A 56 -1.71 -15.66 -0.42
CA LYS A 56 -2.78 -16.63 -0.73
C LYS A 56 -4.04 -15.92 -1.25
N TYR A 57 -4.56 -14.97 -0.49
CA TYR A 57 -5.83 -14.33 -0.85
C TYR A 57 -5.71 -13.25 -1.90
N PHE A 58 -4.59 -12.52 -2.00
CA PHE A 58 -4.38 -11.64 -3.14
C PHE A 58 -4.28 -12.44 -4.44
N THR A 59 -3.59 -13.57 -4.46
CA THR A 59 -3.46 -14.43 -5.64
C THR A 59 -4.83 -14.98 -6.05
N LEU A 60 -5.64 -15.44 -5.09
CA LEU A 60 -7.03 -15.84 -5.36
C LEU A 60 -7.86 -14.66 -5.89
N ALA A 61 -7.66 -13.45 -5.36
CA ALA A 61 -8.44 -12.28 -5.75
C ALA A 61 -8.14 -11.78 -7.17
N ILE A 62 -6.94 -12.03 -7.69
CA ILE A 62 -6.54 -11.64 -9.06
C ILE A 62 -6.54 -12.82 -10.04
N ALA A 63 -6.97 -14.01 -9.62
CA ALA A 63 -7.05 -15.15 -10.53
C ALA A 63 -8.10 -14.92 -11.63
N ASN A 64 -7.92 -15.55 -12.79
CA ASN A 64 -8.84 -15.41 -13.94
C ASN A 64 -10.29 -15.83 -13.62
N ASN A 65 -10.49 -16.72 -12.65
CA ASN A 65 -11.79 -17.18 -12.18
C ASN A 65 -12.21 -16.52 -10.84
N SER A 66 -11.56 -15.43 -10.46
CA SER A 66 -11.86 -14.70 -9.23
C SER A 66 -13.30 -14.18 -9.25
N SER A 67 -14.00 -14.36 -8.12
CA SER A 67 -15.31 -13.74 -7.89
C SER A 67 -15.20 -12.27 -7.45
N PHE A 68 -13.99 -11.75 -7.25
CA PHE A 68 -13.78 -10.38 -6.80
C PHE A 68 -13.79 -9.41 -7.97
N SER A 69 -14.49 -8.30 -7.78
CA SER A 69 -14.52 -7.20 -8.75
C SER A 69 -13.21 -6.40 -8.77
N HIS A 70 -12.94 -5.72 -9.88
CA HIS A 70 -11.81 -4.78 -9.99
C HIS A 70 -11.84 -3.70 -8.91
N VAL A 71 -13.04 -3.26 -8.51
CA VAL A 71 -13.21 -2.26 -7.45
C VAL A 71 -12.72 -2.79 -6.12
N GLN A 72 -13.06 -4.03 -5.76
CA GLN A 72 -12.60 -4.67 -4.52
C GLN A 72 -11.08 -4.87 -4.52
N VAL A 73 -10.53 -5.38 -5.62
CA VAL A 73 -9.07 -5.58 -5.75
C VAL A 73 -8.34 -4.25 -5.67
N ASN A 74 -8.78 -3.23 -6.41
CA ASN A 74 -8.23 -1.88 -6.32
C ASN A 74 -8.29 -1.30 -4.91
N ALA A 75 -9.44 -1.45 -4.24
CA ALA A 75 -9.63 -1.00 -2.87
C ALA A 75 -8.63 -1.68 -1.92
N ALA A 76 -8.28 -2.95 -2.15
CA ALA A 76 -7.26 -3.67 -1.40
C ALA A 76 -5.87 -3.08 -1.60
N PHE A 77 -5.42 -2.92 -2.86
CA PHE A 77 -4.15 -2.26 -3.18
C PHE A 77 -4.07 -0.87 -2.53
N SER A 78 -5.13 -0.07 -2.66
CA SER A 78 -5.23 1.27 -2.07
C SER A 78 -5.10 1.27 -0.54
N ALA A 79 -5.62 0.24 0.12
CA ALA A 79 -5.51 0.12 1.58
C ALA A 79 -4.05 -0.10 2.03
N PHE A 80 -3.27 -0.92 1.32
CA PHE A 80 -1.85 -1.12 1.62
C PHE A 80 -1.01 0.11 1.27
N MET A 81 -1.28 0.72 0.11
CA MET A 81 -0.61 1.94 -0.34
C MET A 81 -0.79 3.13 0.63
N SER A 82 -1.93 3.21 1.30
CA SER A 82 -2.21 4.22 2.31
C SER A 82 -1.64 3.90 3.70
N GLY A 83 -1.03 2.71 3.84
CA GLY A 83 -0.50 2.19 5.09
C GLY A 83 0.86 2.76 5.52
N LYS A 84 1.44 2.16 6.55
CA LYS A 84 2.82 2.41 7.02
C LYS A 84 3.83 1.89 5.99
N LYS A 85 5.10 2.28 6.16
CA LYS A 85 6.19 1.87 5.26
C LYS A 85 6.19 0.36 4.97
N LYS A 86 6.05 -0.49 5.99
CA LYS A 86 6.00 -1.96 5.85
C LYS A 86 4.86 -2.46 4.95
N GLU A 87 3.69 -1.81 4.98
CA GLU A 87 2.56 -2.19 4.13
C GLU A 87 2.79 -1.79 2.67
N VAL A 88 3.42 -0.63 2.47
CA VAL A 88 3.88 -0.19 1.14
C VAL A 88 4.98 -1.11 0.61
N ASP A 89 5.95 -1.51 1.45
CA ASP A 89 7.00 -2.47 1.08
C ASP A 89 6.39 -3.79 0.59
N TYR A 90 5.43 -4.32 1.35
CA TYR A 90 4.72 -5.56 1.00
C TYR A 90 4.01 -5.44 -0.35
N ILE A 91 3.15 -4.42 -0.52
CA ILE A 91 2.32 -4.33 -1.74
C ILE A 91 3.16 -3.98 -2.97
N LEU A 92 4.26 -3.24 -2.79
CA LEU A 92 5.23 -3.00 -3.85
C LEU A 92 5.85 -4.31 -4.33
N GLN A 93 6.38 -5.11 -3.41
CA GLN A 93 6.99 -6.39 -3.76
C GLN A 93 5.98 -7.36 -4.38
N TYR A 94 4.77 -7.44 -3.82
CA TYR A 94 3.71 -8.27 -4.37
C TYR A 94 3.34 -7.85 -5.79
N THR A 95 3.20 -6.55 -6.04
CA THR A 95 2.85 -6.00 -7.37
C THR A 95 3.91 -6.37 -8.40
N ILE A 96 5.19 -6.21 -8.06
CA ILE A 96 6.31 -6.54 -8.95
C ILE A 96 6.34 -8.04 -9.27
N ASN A 97 6.24 -8.88 -8.23
CA ASN A 97 6.35 -10.33 -8.39
C ASN A 97 5.16 -10.94 -9.15
N ASN A 98 4.01 -10.28 -9.15
CA ASN A 98 2.78 -10.78 -9.76
C ASN A 98 2.27 -9.86 -10.88
N PHE A 99 3.15 -9.02 -11.45
CA PHE A 99 2.74 -7.96 -12.37
C PHE A 99 1.93 -8.48 -13.55
N ASN A 100 2.34 -9.60 -14.15
CA ASN A 100 1.62 -10.20 -15.28
C ASN A 100 0.21 -10.64 -14.90
N ALA A 101 0.04 -11.36 -13.78
CA ALA A 101 -1.28 -11.79 -13.30
C ALA A 101 -2.18 -10.59 -12.95
N ILE A 102 -1.60 -9.54 -12.35
CA ILE A 102 -2.33 -8.30 -12.05
C ILE A 102 -2.76 -7.61 -13.35
N ASN A 103 -1.87 -7.53 -14.33
CA ASN A 103 -2.15 -6.93 -15.63
C ASN A 103 -3.24 -7.71 -16.38
N ASP A 104 -3.15 -9.03 -16.39
CA ASP A 104 -4.15 -9.91 -17.01
C ASP A 104 -5.52 -9.74 -16.35
N PHE A 105 -5.57 -9.73 -15.01
CA PHE A 105 -6.80 -9.47 -14.27
C PHE A 105 -7.46 -8.14 -14.67
N PHE A 106 -6.70 -7.04 -14.68
CA PHE A 106 -7.24 -5.73 -15.03
C PHE A 106 -7.59 -5.56 -16.52
N ASN A 107 -6.99 -6.36 -17.41
CA ASN A 107 -7.24 -6.33 -18.85
C ASN A 107 -8.33 -7.31 -19.31
N ALA A 108 -8.60 -8.38 -18.55
CA ALA A 108 -9.58 -9.40 -18.92
C ALA A 108 -11.02 -8.87 -18.93
N THR A 109 -11.31 -7.85 -18.13
CA THR A 109 -12.68 -7.33 -17.99
C THR A 109 -12.87 -6.06 -18.81
N LYS A 110 -13.86 -6.05 -19.71
CA LYS A 110 -14.35 -4.85 -20.40
C LYS A 110 -15.12 -3.95 -19.42
N VAL A 111 -14.41 -3.31 -18.49
CA VAL A 111 -14.99 -2.27 -17.61
C VAL A 111 -15.08 -0.95 -18.38
N SER A 112 -16.03 -0.09 -18.00
CA SER A 112 -16.09 1.27 -18.53
C SER A 112 -14.75 2.00 -18.29
N ARG A 113 -14.31 2.82 -19.24
CA ARG A 113 -13.03 3.56 -19.19
C ARG A 113 -12.84 4.35 -17.88
N TYR A 114 -13.93 4.80 -17.26
CA TYR A 114 -13.91 5.54 -15.99
C TYR A 114 -13.69 4.67 -14.75
N GLN A 115 -14.06 3.39 -14.80
CA GLN A 115 -13.90 2.43 -13.71
C GLN A 115 -12.67 1.52 -13.90
N GLN A 116 -12.04 1.58 -15.07
CA GLN A 116 -10.86 0.81 -15.38
C GLN A 116 -9.67 1.38 -14.61
N MET A 117 -9.35 0.76 -13.48
CA MET A 117 -7.96 0.69 -13.09
C MET A 117 -7.29 -0.29 -14.05
N ASN A 118 -6.26 0.16 -14.76
CA ASN A 118 -5.34 -0.71 -15.46
C ASN A 118 -4.05 -0.83 -14.64
N SER A 119 -3.19 -1.77 -15.02
CA SER A 119 -1.88 -1.96 -14.41
C SER A 119 -1.07 -0.66 -14.38
N GLU A 120 -1.12 0.16 -15.43
CA GLU A 120 -0.42 1.45 -15.49
C GLU A 120 -0.88 2.43 -14.40
N ARG A 121 -2.18 2.59 -14.19
CA ARG A 121 -2.73 3.45 -13.14
C ARG A 121 -2.39 2.91 -11.75
N LEU A 122 -2.42 1.60 -11.55
CA LEU A 122 -1.96 0.99 -10.30
C LEU A 122 -0.49 1.31 -10.04
N MET A 123 0.37 1.14 -11.05
CA MET A 123 1.79 1.45 -10.96
C MET A 123 2.02 2.92 -10.64
N ASN A 124 1.36 3.85 -11.34
CA ASN A 124 1.44 5.28 -11.05
C ASN A 124 0.99 5.60 -9.62
N ASN A 125 -0.11 5.01 -9.15
CA ASN A 125 -0.58 5.19 -7.77
C ASN A 125 0.45 4.67 -6.76
N LEU A 126 1.08 3.52 -7.03
CA LEU A 126 2.10 2.94 -6.17
C LEU A 126 3.35 3.81 -6.12
N ALA A 127 3.76 4.37 -7.26
CA ALA A 127 4.85 5.31 -7.40
C ALA A 127 4.67 6.53 -6.46
N LEU A 128 3.48 7.12 -6.45
CA LEU A 128 3.10 8.25 -5.58
C LEU A 128 3.05 7.89 -4.08
N LYS A 129 3.22 6.62 -3.72
CA LYS A 129 3.13 6.12 -2.35
C LYS A 129 4.46 5.62 -1.83
N ILE A 130 5.52 5.68 -2.64
CA ILE A 130 6.90 5.43 -2.24
C ILE A 130 7.29 6.45 -1.17
N LYS A 131 7.80 5.96 -0.03
CA LYS A 131 8.15 6.74 1.16
C LYS A 131 9.65 6.72 1.49
N SER A 132 10.46 5.99 0.74
CA SER A 132 11.87 5.77 1.06
C SER A 132 12.74 5.49 -0.16
N LYS A 133 14.05 5.74 -0.02
CA LYS A 133 15.06 5.45 -1.06
C LYS A 133 15.08 3.98 -1.46
N ASP A 134 14.87 3.05 -0.53
CA ASP A 134 14.89 1.62 -0.83
C ASP A 134 13.69 1.19 -1.67
N GLN A 135 12.49 1.67 -1.32
CA GLN A 135 11.28 1.46 -2.14
C GLN A 135 11.45 2.05 -3.54
N TYR A 136 12.04 3.25 -3.64
CA TYR A 136 12.35 3.87 -4.93
C TYR A 136 13.31 3.02 -5.76
N LYS A 137 14.41 2.52 -5.18
CA LYS A 137 15.36 1.67 -5.89
C LYS A 137 14.69 0.41 -6.44
N ILE A 138 13.86 -0.26 -5.63
CA ILE A 138 13.11 -1.45 -6.05
C ILE A 138 12.16 -1.12 -7.21
N TYR A 139 11.37 -0.06 -7.05
CA TYR A 139 10.40 0.36 -8.07
C TYR A 139 11.08 0.80 -9.38
N LYS A 140 12.17 1.56 -9.28
CA LYS A 140 12.98 1.99 -10.43
C LYS A 140 13.58 0.79 -11.16
N ALA A 141 14.19 -0.15 -10.44
CA ALA A 141 14.77 -1.36 -11.04
C ALA A 141 13.73 -2.19 -11.80
N PHE A 142 12.49 -2.24 -11.31
CA PHE A 142 11.38 -2.88 -12.03
C PHE A 142 10.97 -2.12 -13.30
N LEU A 143 10.90 -0.78 -13.24
CA LEU A 143 10.45 0.03 -14.37
C LEU A 143 11.53 0.27 -15.44
N ASP A 144 12.81 0.29 -15.08
CA ASP A 144 13.92 0.62 -15.98
C ASP A 144 13.87 -0.18 -17.30
N PRO A 145 13.66 -1.52 -17.29
CA PRO A 145 13.52 -2.29 -18.53
C PRO A 145 12.28 -1.95 -19.35
N ILE A 146 11.20 -1.50 -18.71
CA ILE A 146 9.92 -1.20 -19.36
C ILE A 146 9.97 0.16 -20.08
N ILE A 147 10.69 1.12 -19.49
CA ILE A 147 10.75 2.51 -19.99
C ILE A 147 11.98 2.79 -20.87
N LYS A 148 12.93 1.85 -20.96
CA LYS A 148 14.22 2.05 -21.65
C LYS A 148 14.06 2.58 -23.06
N ASP A 149 13.03 2.13 -23.77
CA ASP A 149 12.80 2.47 -25.17
C ASP A 149 11.79 3.63 -25.34
N SER A 150 11.35 4.27 -24.25
CA SER A 150 10.40 5.38 -24.27
C SER A 150 10.74 6.46 -23.23
N PRO A 151 11.74 7.32 -23.51
CA PRO A 151 12.17 8.35 -22.57
C PRO A 151 11.12 9.45 -22.30
N ASP A 152 10.17 9.66 -23.23
CA ASP A 152 9.05 10.59 -23.06
C ASP A 152 7.86 10.00 -22.28
N ASP A 153 7.98 8.73 -21.87
CA ASP A 153 6.93 8.03 -21.13
C ASP A 153 6.63 8.71 -19.80
N LEU A 154 5.34 8.79 -19.47
CA LEU A 154 4.86 9.38 -18.21
C LEU A 154 5.55 8.75 -16.98
N ARG A 155 5.86 7.44 -17.04
CA ARG A 155 6.56 6.71 -15.98
C ARG A 155 7.96 7.27 -15.74
N HIS A 156 8.67 7.73 -16.77
CA HIS A 156 9.98 8.36 -16.63
C HIS A 156 9.87 9.68 -15.84
N LYS A 157 8.90 10.53 -16.20
CA LYS A 157 8.62 11.79 -15.48
C LYS A 157 8.20 11.53 -14.03
N THR A 158 7.38 10.50 -13.79
CA THR A 158 6.97 10.08 -12.46
C THR A 158 8.17 9.64 -11.61
N LEU A 159 9.10 8.83 -12.15
CA LEU A 159 10.31 8.42 -11.45
C LEU A 159 11.19 9.60 -11.05
N GLN A 160 11.39 10.57 -11.95
CA GLN A 160 12.14 11.78 -11.65
C GLN A 160 11.48 12.63 -10.55
N SER A 161 10.14 12.72 -10.55
CA SER A 161 9.39 13.43 -9.51
C SER A 161 9.58 12.77 -8.14
N ILE A 162 9.46 11.45 -8.07
CA ILE A 162 9.62 10.68 -6.82
C ILE A 162 11.04 10.81 -6.28
N GLU A 163 12.06 10.71 -7.13
CA GLU A 163 13.44 10.88 -6.72
C GLU A 163 13.68 12.26 -6.09
N ARG A 164 13.13 13.31 -6.72
CA ARG A 164 13.20 14.68 -6.21
C ARG A 164 12.51 14.81 -4.86
N GLU A 165 11.30 14.28 -4.70
CA GLU A 165 10.55 14.31 -3.44
C GLU A 165 11.26 13.58 -2.30
N ILE A 166 11.85 12.42 -2.58
CA ILE A 166 12.63 11.66 -1.59
C ILE A 166 13.87 12.43 -1.15
N ASN A 167 14.60 13.03 -2.09
CA ASN A 167 15.78 13.81 -1.78
C ASN A 167 15.44 15.08 -0.99
N ASN A 168 14.35 15.77 -1.35
CA ASN A 168 13.85 16.93 -0.61
C ASN A 168 13.42 16.56 0.81
N THR A 169 12.74 15.42 0.98
CA THR A 169 12.32 14.93 2.29
C THR A 169 13.52 14.58 3.18
N ALA A 170 14.55 13.94 2.63
CA ALA A 170 15.79 13.65 3.34
C ALA A 170 16.48 14.93 3.83
N LYS A 171 16.59 15.94 2.96
CA LYS A 171 17.19 17.24 3.30
C LYS A 171 16.40 17.95 4.41
N LEU A 172 15.07 18.01 4.31
CA LEU A 172 14.21 18.62 5.32
C LEU A 172 14.32 17.90 6.68
N LEU A 173 14.48 16.58 6.68
CA LEU A 173 14.67 15.80 7.89
C LEU A 173 16.01 16.12 8.57
N GLU A 174 17.09 16.24 7.79
CA GLU A 174 18.41 16.67 8.29
C GLU A 174 18.34 18.08 8.91
N GLU A 175 17.70 19.03 8.24
CA GLU A 175 17.47 20.39 8.75
C GLU A 175 16.64 20.38 10.04
N PHE A 176 15.57 19.58 10.09
CA PHE A 176 14.73 19.43 11.27
C PHE A 176 15.51 18.86 12.46
N HIS A 177 16.32 17.83 12.25
CA HIS A 177 17.18 17.25 13.30
C HIS A 177 18.16 18.29 13.84
N ALA A 178 18.83 19.06 12.96
CA ALA A 178 19.75 20.11 13.39
C ALA A 178 19.05 21.18 14.27
N ILE A 179 17.82 21.58 13.92
CA ILE A 179 17.02 22.51 14.72
C ILE A 179 16.65 21.89 16.07
N PHE A 180 16.24 20.63 16.09
CA PHE A 180 15.82 19.96 17.31
C PHE A 180 16.98 19.77 18.29
N ASP A 181 18.13 19.30 17.78
CA ASP A 181 19.33 19.06 18.58
C ASP A 181 19.91 20.35 19.16
N SER A 182 19.91 21.45 18.39
CA SER A 182 20.34 22.77 18.88
C SER A 182 19.43 23.30 19.99
N LYS A 183 18.11 23.06 19.92
CA LYS A 183 17.17 23.44 20.98
C LYS A 183 17.33 22.60 22.24
N ILE A 184 17.54 21.29 22.11
CA ILE A 184 17.84 20.42 23.26
C ILE A 184 19.13 20.88 23.96
N ALA A 185 20.18 21.20 23.19
CA ALA A 185 21.42 21.72 23.75
C ALA A 185 21.18 23.02 24.52
N ALA A 186 20.34 23.93 24.02
CA ALA A 186 19.99 25.17 24.71
C ALA A 186 19.23 24.96 26.02
N VAL A 187 18.33 23.95 26.09
CA VAL A 187 17.59 23.62 27.33
C VAL A 187 18.52 23.02 28.39
N ASN A 188 19.47 22.18 28.00
CA ASN A 188 20.43 21.56 28.93
C ASN A 188 21.49 22.53 29.48
N LEU A 189 21.63 23.71 28.89
CA LEU A 189 22.53 24.77 29.38
C LEU A 189 21.89 25.69 30.42
N ILE A 190 20.59 25.53 30.72
CA ILE A 190 19.96 26.22 31.85
C ILE A 190 20.48 25.55 33.13
N PRO A 191 21.33 26.22 33.93
CA PRO A 191 21.85 25.63 35.15
C PRO A 191 20.68 25.28 36.07
N ASN A 192 20.75 24.15 36.77
CA ASN A 192 19.87 23.85 37.91
C ASN A 192 20.10 24.87 39.03
N GLY A 193 19.68 26.11 38.80
CA GLY A 193 19.79 27.21 39.73
C GLY A 193 18.70 27.07 40.78
N HIS A 194 19.11 26.57 41.95
CA HIS A 194 18.51 26.87 43.24
C HIS A 194 16.99 26.66 43.39
N LEU A 195 16.59 25.42 43.62
CA LEU A 195 15.55 25.16 44.63
C LEU A 195 16.26 25.16 45.99
N LYS A 196 16.27 26.34 46.63
CA LYS A 196 16.48 26.45 48.08
C LYS A 196 15.14 26.33 48.78
#